data_AF-W2T6A2-F1
#
_entry.id   AF-W2T6A2-F1
#
_cell.length_a   1.000
_cell.length_b   1.000
_cell.length_c   1.000
_cell.angle_alpha   90.00
_cell.angle_beta   90.00
_cell.angle_gamma   90.00
#
_symmetry.space_group_name_H-M   'P 1'
#
loop_
_entity.id
_entity.type
_entity.pdbx_description
1 polymer ?
#
loop_
_entity_poly.entity_id
_entity_poly.type
_entity_poly.pdbx_seq_one_letter_code
_entity_poly.pdbx_strand_id
1 'polypeptide(L)'
;MGTDGAVTPAAEYYLFQEKSTQSIEDVRKLEVQLIDARNIMRSRLQYCTAHWRDEDSSRSGRIKEYWHKALHKARTSYPDSITCLMELKPLLQKHKELRELLEQRKIEDDEKISAGLDAFLTRSQVQELRYFHENGDSIAVEEALDEYFEGLPSSRKNALISEFLDYESKLKRVQRDTDDSEQHIEEYDDEVLDPEQLKPEWLAWQTPRHKKLISKMIIGKANKWEVMNEIGDQFYHLRKEVRQQYKEYLQHYCIKNLKNVIGETNFNVLRGMYMDTDPVEQIETKFHELVAELHEERERLLADHYAVFCRKIFRLVHFEPTDLTIWLTSAQKFDLGQMIQNPDVNDTHIYDKMYEFYLNTTGEAREEAKDIIESGCRHFIEHMFGDDNAEELEELRLGGTISKQHLAARLAAHAFEVTDEMDRKRAEGSLSICSRIYLGYDGSCECHGHATSCDSVRHNCLNCTDNTYGVQCELCMESFTGDPLTGGCTPVEHEETSCTCNNHSSSCDPEGKCQSSKLSDPLHSDSPKPPIVVNVGTAEYLVIDSAGTVTGADTEINHVF
;
A
#
# COMPACT_ATOMS: atom_id res chain seq x y z
N MET A 1 -16.56 -7.43 -69.54
CA MET A 1 -15.36 -7.30 -68.70
C MET A 1 -15.75 -6.40 -67.54
N GLY A 2 -16.30 -6.99 -66.49
CA GLY A 2 -16.60 -6.30 -65.23
C GLY A 2 -15.75 -6.97 -64.17
N THR A 3 -14.88 -6.19 -63.52
CA THR A 3 -14.02 -6.65 -62.43
C THR A 3 -14.76 -6.42 -61.12
N ASP A 4 -15.21 -7.50 -60.48
CA ASP A 4 -15.62 -7.50 -59.08
C ASP A 4 -14.38 -7.21 -58.22
N GLY A 5 -14.44 -6.08 -57.49
CA GLY A 5 -13.42 -5.69 -56.53
C GLY A 5 -13.59 -6.49 -55.24
N ALA A 6 -12.62 -7.36 -54.95
CA ALA A 6 -12.50 -8.03 -53.67
C ALA A 6 -12.22 -6.99 -52.57
N VAL A 7 -13.14 -6.89 -51.60
CA VAL A 7 -12.91 -6.16 -50.35
C VAL A 7 -11.90 -6.96 -49.52
N THR A 8 -10.86 -6.29 -49.02
CA THR A 8 -9.77 -6.92 -48.28
C THR A 8 -10.14 -7.16 -46.81
N PRO A 9 -9.61 -8.21 -46.14
CA PRO A 9 -9.95 -8.57 -44.76
C PRO A 9 -9.70 -7.47 -43.70
N ALA A 10 -8.83 -6.51 -44.00
CA ALA A 10 -8.59 -5.35 -43.13
C ALA A 10 -9.81 -4.42 -43.08
N ALA A 11 -10.53 -4.24 -44.19
CA ALA A 11 -11.68 -3.35 -44.25
C ALA A 11 -12.89 -3.91 -43.46
N GLU A 12 -13.05 -5.23 -43.40
CA GLU A 12 -14.07 -5.89 -42.58
C GLU A 12 -13.77 -5.76 -41.07
N TYR A 13 -12.49 -5.79 -40.68
CA TYR A 13 -12.05 -5.62 -39.29
C TYR A 13 -12.29 -4.20 -38.77
N TYR A 14 -11.96 -3.17 -39.56
CA TYR A 14 -12.22 -1.77 -39.18
C TYR A 14 -13.73 -1.45 -39.10
N LEU A 15 -14.54 -1.95 -40.04
CA LEU A 15 -16.00 -1.80 -40.00
C LEU A 15 -16.66 -2.52 -38.83
N PHE A 16 -16.06 -3.62 -38.35
CA PHE A 16 -16.53 -4.35 -37.18
C PHE A 16 -16.13 -3.64 -35.87
N GLN A 17 -14.90 -3.10 -35.79
CA GLN A 17 -14.45 -2.29 -34.65
C GLN A 17 -15.26 -0.99 -34.52
N GLU A 18 -15.48 -0.23 -35.60
CA GLU A 18 -16.32 0.99 -35.57
C GLU A 18 -17.77 0.72 -35.15
N LYS A 19 -18.37 -0.38 -35.61
CA LYS A 19 -19.74 -0.75 -35.20
C LYS A 19 -19.79 -1.19 -33.74
N SER A 20 -18.74 -1.82 -33.22
CA SER A 20 -18.63 -2.30 -31.85
C SER A 20 -18.42 -1.15 -30.85
N THR A 21 -17.51 -0.22 -31.14
CA THR A 21 -17.27 0.98 -30.32
C THR A 21 -18.48 1.92 -30.32
N GLN A 22 -19.11 2.14 -31.48
CA GLN A 22 -20.35 2.91 -31.57
C GLN A 22 -21.49 2.27 -30.74
N SER A 23 -21.61 0.93 -30.77
CA SER A 23 -22.61 0.19 -29.98
C SER A 23 -22.40 0.35 -28.47
N ILE A 24 -21.16 0.27 -27.99
CA ILE A 24 -20.80 0.37 -26.56
C ILE A 24 -21.05 1.79 -26.04
N GLU A 25 -20.66 2.81 -26.81
CA GLU A 25 -20.84 4.21 -26.45
C GLU A 25 -22.32 4.60 -26.42
N ASP A 26 -23.12 4.07 -27.35
CA ASP A 26 -24.57 4.22 -27.36
C ASP A 26 -25.25 3.55 -26.15
N VAL A 27 -24.77 2.38 -25.70
CA VAL A 27 -25.31 1.69 -24.50
C VAL A 27 -24.99 2.48 -23.24
N ARG A 28 -23.74 2.90 -23.04
CA ARG A 28 -23.35 3.75 -21.90
C ARG A 28 -24.15 5.04 -21.86
N LYS A 29 -24.39 5.66 -23.02
CA LYS A 29 -25.22 6.87 -23.15
C LYS A 29 -26.68 6.62 -22.75
N LEU A 30 -27.24 5.47 -23.09
CA LEU A 30 -28.60 5.07 -22.67
C LEU A 30 -28.67 4.78 -21.17
N GLU A 31 -27.65 4.16 -20.57
CA GLU A 31 -27.57 3.89 -19.13
C GLU A 31 -27.49 5.18 -18.32
N VAL A 32 -26.66 6.14 -18.74
CA VAL A 32 -26.57 7.47 -18.14
C VAL A 32 -27.93 8.18 -18.23
N GLN A 33 -28.58 8.16 -19.41
CA GLN A 33 -29.92 8.74 -19.56
C GLN A 33 -30.98 8.07 -18.68
N LEU A 34 -30.89 6.76 -18.45
CA LEU A 34 -31.79 6.02 -17.57
C LEU A 34 -31.57 6.43 -16.10
N ILE A 35 -30.33 6.55 -15.67
CA ILE A 35 -29.94 6.98 -14.31
C ILE A 35 -30.37 8.43 -14.08
N ASP A 36 -30.14 9.32 -15.04
CA ASP A 36 -30.58 10.72 -14.96
C ASP A 36 -32.10 10.83 -14.87
N ALA A 37 -32.83 10.11 -15.73
CA ALA A 37 -34.28 10.07 -15.66
C ALA A 37 -34.76 9.56 -14.28
N ARG A 38 -34.09 8.54 -13.73
CA ARG A 38 -34.36 7.98 -12.40
C ARG A 38 -34.14 8.99 -11.29
N ASN A 39 -33.04 9.72 -11.33
CA ASN A 39 -32.64 10.70 -10.32
C ASN A 39 -33.56 11.93 -10.38
N ILE A 40 -33.83 12.46 -11.58
CA ILE A 40 -34.78 13.58 -11.79
C ILE A 40 -36.17 13.20 -11.26
N MET A 41 -36.65 11.99 -11.54
CA MET A 41 -37.93 11.52 -11.01
C MET A 41 -37.91 11.43 -9.49
N ARG A 42 -36.85 10.91 -8.88
CA ARG A 42 -36.72 10.79 -7.42
C ARG A 42 -36.77 12.18 -6.76
N SER A 43 -36.02 13.15 -7.29
CA SER A 43 -35.97 14.52 -6.77
C SER A 43 -37.32 15.23 -6.90
N ARG A 44 -37.97 15.14 -8.07
CA ARG A 44 -39.31 15.75 -8.26
C ARG A 44 -40.38 15.10 -7.38
N LEU A 45 -40.29 13.80 -7.20
CA LEU A 45 -41.25 13.04 -6.39
C LEU A 45 -41.04 13.30 -4.89
N GLN A 46 -39.80 13.52 -4.43
CA GLN A 46 -39.50 14.07 -3.11
C GLN A 46 -40.07 15.48 -2.95
N TYR A 47 -39.87 16.35 -3.95
CA TYR A 47 -40.42 17.71 -3.93
C TYR A 47 -41.95 17.73 -3.81
N CYS A 48 -42.66 16.91 -4.61
CA CYS A 48 -44.12 16.83 -4.55
C CYS A 48 -44.67 16.30 -3.23
N THR A 49 -43.84 15.57 -2.45
CA THR A 49 -44.24 14.92 -1.19
C THR A 49 -43.57 15.53 0.05
N ALA A 50 -42.81 16.63 -0.10
CA ALA A 50 -41.98 17.21 0.96
C ALA A 50 -42.77 17.66 2.21
N HIS A 51 -44.06 18.00 2.05
CA HIS A 51 -44.91 18.50 3.13
C HIS A 51 -45.76 17.42 3.81
N TRP A 52 -45.57 16.15 3.44
CA TRP A 52 -46.37 15.05 3.99
C TRP A 52 -45.85 14.68 5.38
N ARG A 53 -46.71 14.80 6.40
CA ARG A 53 -46.41 14.35 7.77
C ARG A 53 -46.69 12.86 7.87
N ASP A 54 -45.74 12.03 7.49
CA ASP A 54 -45.68 10.64 7.99
C ASP A 54 -44.26 10.11 7.79
N GLU A 55 -43.66 9.69 8.91
CA GLU A 55 -42.32 9.14 9.05
C GLU A 55 -42.19 7.68 8.63
N ASP A 56 -43.25 6.98 8.19
CA ASP A 56 -43.14 5.54 7.99
C ASP A 56 -43.89 5.03 6.76
N SER A 57 -43.14 4.75 5.69
CA SER A 57 -43.26 3.51 4.94
C SER A 57 -42.16 3.48 3.87
N SER A 58 -41.12 2.70 4.12
CA SER A 58 -40.16 2.17 3.14
C SER A 58 -40.09 2.93 1.80
N ARG A 59 -39.17 3.89 1.71
CA ARG A 59 -38.71 4.46 0.42
C ARG A 59 -37.83 3.46 -0.37
N SER A 60 -37.97 2.17 -0.07
CA SER A 60 -37.34 1.05 -0.76
C SER A 60 -38.40 0.38 -1.65
N GLY A 61 -38.16 0.41 -2.97
CA GLY A 61 -39.08 -0.13 -3.97
C GLY A 61 -38.93 0.53 -5.34
N ARG A 62 -39.54 -0.06 -6.38
CA ARG A 62 -39.49 0.48 -7.75
C ARG A 62 -40.23 1.83 -7.81
N ILE A 63 -39.61 2.85 -8.39
CA ILE A 63 -40.14 4.24 -8.47
C ILE A 63 -41.59 4.33 -8.95
N LYS A 64 -41.99 3.46 -9.89
CA LYS A 64 -43.36 3.38 -10.41
C LYS A 64 -44.38 2.99 -9.33
N GLU A 65 -44.05 2.03 -8.47
CA GLU A 65 -44.91 1.58 -7.37
C GLU A 65 -45.05 2.66 -6.31
N TYR A 66 -43.94 3.34 -6.00
CA TYR A 66 -43.98 4.48 -5.09
C TYR A 66 -44.84 5.62 -5.65
N TRP A 67 -44.70 5.96 -6.93
CA TRP A 67 -45.52 6.99 -7.58
C TRP A 67 -47.02 6.68 -7.53
N HIS A 68 -47.42 5.42 -7.78
CA HIS A 68 -48.82 5.00 -7.66
C HIS A 68 -49.35 5.14 -6.22
N LYS A 69 -48.56 4.72 -5.22
CA LYS A 69 -48.90 4.87 -3.80
C LYS A 69 -49.02 6.34 -3.41
N ALA A 70 -48.09 7.17 -3.87
CA ALA A 70 -48.12 8.62 -3.66
C ALA A 70 -49.37 9.25 -4.29
N LEU A 71 -49.70 8.94 -5.54
CA LEU A 71 -50.89 9.48 -6.20
C LEU A 71 -52.19 9.12 -5.45
N HIS A 72 -52.26 7.91 -4.88
CA HIS A 72 -53.40 7.47 -4.08
C HIS A 72 -53.50 8.24 -2.74
N LYS A 73 -52.38 8.42 -2.04
CA LYS A 73 -52.31 9.20 -0.79
C LYS A 73 -52.61 10.69 -1.04
N ALA A 74 -52.15 11.25 -2.16
CA ALA A 74 -52.44 12.62 -2.56
C ALA A 74 -53.95 12.86 -2.79
N ARG A 75 -54.65 11.92 -3.42
CA ARG A 75 -56.11 12.00 -3.65
C ARG A 75 -56.95 12.04 -2.37
N THR A 76 -56.42 11.51 -1.27
CA THR A 76 -57.15 11.36 0.00
C THR A 76 -56.74 12.38 1.04
N SER A 77 -55.44 12.68 1.14
CA SER A 77 -54.90 13.50 2.25
C SER A 77 -54.13 14.75 1.80
N TYR A 78 -53.68 14.82 0.54
CA TYR A 78 -52.81 15.90 0.06
C TYR A 78 -53.16 16.32 -1.39
N PRO A 79 -54.35 16.93 -1.61
CA PRO A 79 -54.85 17.23 -2.95
C PRO A 79 -53.95 18.20 -3.73
N ASP A 80 -53.26 19.10 -3.04
CA ASP A 80 -52.33 20.07 -3.64
C ASP A 80 -51.11 19.38 -4.30
N SER A 81 -50.75 18.18 -3.85
CA SER A 81 -49.65 17.38 -4.44
C SER A 81 -50.07 16.65 -5.72
N ILE A 82 -51.36 16.56 -6.07
CA ILE A 82 -51.85 15.76 -7.20
C ILE A 82 -51.31 16.30 -8.53
N THR A 83 -51.39 17.61 -8.75
CA THR A 83 -50.91 18.25 -9.99
C THR A 83 -49.42 17.99 -10.20
N CYS A 84 -48.62 18.22 -9.15
CA CYS A 84 -47.17 17.96 -9.14
C CYS A 84 -46.84 16.49 -9.44
N LEU A 85 -47.57 15.54 -8.83
CA LEU A 85 -47.37 14.12 -9.09
C LEU A 85 -47.80 13.71 -10.49
N MET A 86 -48.82 14.33 -11.08
CA MET A 86 -49.26 14.05 -12.45
C MET A 86 -48.25 14.51 -13.51
N GLU A 87 -47.50 15.58 -13.24
CA GLU A 87 -46.43 16.07 -14.11
C GLU A 87 -45.24 15.10 -14.24
N LEU A 88 -45.13 14.09 -13.37
CA LEU A 88 -44.12 13.03 -13.46
C LEU A 88 -44.44 11.97 -14.52
N LYS A 89 -45.67 11.91 -15.05
CA LYS A 89 -46.12 10.87 -15.98
C LYS A 89 -45.27 10.77 -17.27
N PRO A 90 -44.86 11.88 -17.92
CA PRO A 90 -43.99 11.82 -19.09
C PRO A 90 -42.59 11.28 -18.76
N LEU A 91 -42.06 11.61 -17.58
CA LEU A 91 -40.74 11.14 -17.13
C LEU A 91 -40.76 9.64 -16.79
N LEU A 92 -41.85 9.15 -16.18
CA LEU A 92 -42.07 7.72 -15.94
C LEU A 92 -42.16 6.92 -17.24
N GLN A 93 -42.78 7.50 -18.27
CA GLN A 93 -42.86 6.90 -19.59
C GLN A 93 -41.49 6.87 -20.28
N LYS A 94 -40.75 7.98 -20.26
CA LYS A 94 -39.38 8.05 -20.79
C LYS A 94 -38.43 7.06 -20.12
N HIS A 95 -38.48 6.93 -18.79
CA HIS A 95 -37.68 5.93 -18.07
C HIS A 95 -38.10 4.49 -18.40
N LYS A 96 -39.38 4.24 -18.69
CA LYS A 96 -39.84 2.92 -19.13
C LYS A 96 -39.25 2.58 -20.49
N GLU A 97 -39.34 3.51 -21.44
CA GLU A 97 -38.80 3.36 -22.80
C GLU A 97 -37.28 3.15 -22.80
N LEU A 98 -36.53 3.95 -22.02
CA LEU A 98 -35.08 3.78 -21.89
C LEU A 98 -34.69 2.42 -21.31
N ARG A 99 -35.47 1.92 -20.33
CA ARG A 99 -35.22 0.59 -19.74
C ARG A 99 -35.51 -0.53 -20.74
N GLU A 100 -36.58 -0.42 -21.51
CA GLU A 100 -36.94 -1.41 -22.54
C GLU A 100 -35.91 -1.42 -23.68
N LEU A 101 -35.37 -0.26 -24.07
CA LEU A 101 -34.29 -0.15 -25.06
C LEU A 101 -32.98 -0.76 -24.57
N LEU A 102 -32.61 -0.53 -23.30
CA LEU A 102 -31.43 -1.15 -22.70
C LEU A 102 -31.55 -2.67 -22.58
N GLU A 103 -32.72 -3.17 -22.21
CA GLU A 103 -32.98 -4.61 -22.14
C GLU A 103 -32.90 -5.25 -23.54
N GLN A 104 -33.44 -4.58 -24.56
CA GLN A 104 -33.33 -5.04 -25.95
C GLN A 104 -31.87 -5.07 -26.43
N ARG A 105 -31.10 -4.02 -26.16
CA ARG A 105 -29.66 -3.97 -26.46
C ARG A 105 -28.88 -5.07 -25.76
N LYS A 106 -29.20 -5.33 -24.50
CA LYS A 106 -28.58 -6.41 -23.73
C LYS A 106 -28.88 -7.78 -24.33
N ILE A 107 -30.12 -8.04 -24.74
CA ILE A 107 -30.49 -9.26 -25.45
C ILE A 107 -29.73 -9.38 -26.78
N GLU A 108 -29.63 -8.30 -27.55
CA GLU A 108 -28.86 -8.29 -28.81
C GLU A 108 -27.36 -8.56 -28.59
N ASP A 109 -26.78 -8.03 -27.51
CA ASP A 109 -25.37 -8.25 -27.18
C ASP A 109 -25.13 -9.65 -26.61
N ASP A 110 -26.05 -10.18 -25.80
CA ASP A 110 -26.03 -11.59 -25.34
C ASP A 110 -26.19 -12.56 -26.52
N GLU A 111 -27.03 -12.24 -27.51
CA GLU A 111 -27.15 -13.00 -28.76
C GLU A 111 -25.89 -12.92 -29.62
N LYS A 112 -25.21 -11.77 -29.70
CA LYS A 112 -23.91 -11.64 -30.38
C LYS A 112 -22.80 -12.41 -29.67
N ILE A 113 -22.78 -12.40 -28.33
CA ILE A 113 -21.82 -13.16 -27.53
C ILE A 113 -22.06 -14.65 -27.73
N SER A 114 -23.33 -15.11 -27.69
CA SER A 114 -23.70 -16.50 -27.99
C SER A 114 -23.30 -16.88 -29.43
N ALA A 115 -23.51 -16.01 -30.41
CA ALA A 115 -23.11 -16.24 -31.80
C ALA A 115 -21.58 -16.28 -31.97
N GLY A 116 -20.83 -15.51 -31.18
CA GLY A 116 -19.36 -15.55 -31.12
C GLY A 116 -18.85 -16.85 -30.48
N LEU A 117 -19.51 -17.33 -29.43
CA LEU A 117 -19.24 -18.63 -28.79
C LEU A 117 -19.58 -19.81 -29.71
N ASP A 118 -20.69 -19.75 -30.46
CA ASP A 118 -21.06 -20.75 -31.46
C ASP A 118 -20.12 -20.76 -32.69
N ALA A 119 -19.36 -19.68 -32.91
CA ALA A 119 -18.28 -19.62 -33.90
C ALA A 119 -16.93 -20.15 -33.37
N PHE A 120 -16.78 -20.27 -32.05
CA PHE A 120 -15.58 -20.76 -31.36
C PHE A 120 -15.66 -22.25 -31.03
N LEU A 121 -16.84 -22.73 -30.66
CA LEU A 121 -17.07 -24.09 -30.22
C LEU A 121 -17.96 -24.84 -31.20
N THR A 122 -17.56 -26.06 -31.54
CA THR A 122 -18.45 -26.98 -32.25
C THR A 122 -19.62 -27.36 -31.35
N ARG A 123 -20.73 -27.76 -31.97
CA ARG A 123 -21.94 -28.17 -31.25
C ARG A 123 -21.69 -29.30 -30.24
N SER A 124 -20.70 -30.17 -30.49
CA SER A 124 -20.28 -31.22 -29.56
C SER A 124 -19.51 -30.67 -28.36
N GLN A 125 -18.60 -29.71 -28.57
CA GLN A 125 -17.85 -29.05 -27.50
C GLN A 125 -18.77 -28.25 -26.57
N VAL A 126 -19.75 -27.55 -27.14
CA VAL A 126 -20.78 -26.85 -26.35
C VAL A 126 -21.62 -27.82 -25.51
N GLN A 127 -21.94 -29.01 -26.04
CA GLN A 127 -22.68 -30.03 -25.30
C GLN A 127 -21.85 -30.64 -24.16
N GLU A 128 -20.56 -30.84 -24.38
CA GLU A 128 -19.60 -31.34 -23.39
C GLU A 128 -19.40 -30.34 -22.24
N LEU A 129 -19.20 -29.05 -22.55
CA LEU A 129 -19.09 -28.00 -21.54
C LEU A 129 -20.37 -27.83 -20.72
N ARG A 130 -21.56 -27.94 -21.35
CA ARG A 130 -22.83 -27.93 -20.60
C ARG A 130 -22.93 -29.12 -19.65
N TYR A 131 -22.49 -30.30 -20.06
CA TYR A 131 -22.48 -31.48 -19.21
C TYR A 131 -21.55 -31.30 -17.99
N PHE A 132 -20.37 -30.70 -18.14
CA PHE A 132 -19.48 -30.39 -17.01
C PHE A 132 -20.07 -29.33 -16.08
N HIS A 133 -20.63 -28.25 -16.64
CA HIS A 133 -21.26 -27.18 -15.87
C HIS A 133 -22.50 -27.67 -15.08
N GLU A 134 -23.38 -28.46 -15.70
CA GLU A 134 -24.58 -29.01 -15.03
C GLU A 134 -24.23 -29.97 -13.87
N ASN A 135 -23.04 -30.57 -13.90
CA ASN A 135 -22.53 -31.43 -12.83
C ASN A 135 -21.67 -30.69 -11.80
N GLY A 136 -21.49 -29.36 -11.95
CA GLY A 136 -20.75 -28.52 -11.01
C GLY A 136 -19.23 -28.68 -11.08
N ASP A 137 -18.70 -29.28 -12.15
CA ASP A 137 -17.27 -29.51 -12.33
C ASP A 137 -16.63 -28.33 -13.08
N SER A 138 -16.39 -27.24 -12.35
CA SER A 138 -15.83 -26.01 -12.91
C SER A 138 -14.41 -26.19 -13.47
N ILE A 139 -13.66 -27.16 -12.96
CA ILE A 139 -12.29 -27.46 -13.38
C ILE A 139 -12.31 -28.15 -14.75
N ALA A 140 -13.20 -29.14 -14.93
CA ALA A 140 -13.36 -29.81 -16.22
C ALA A 140 -13.86 -28.86 -17.33
N VAL A 141 -14.64 -27.82 -16.99
CA VAL A 141 -15.04 -26.77 -17.93
C VAL A 141 -13.82 -25.95 -18.39
N GLU A 142 -12.95 -25.58 -17.46
CA GLU A 142 -11.75 -24.77 -17.73
C GLU A 142 -10.72 -25.55 -18.56
N GLU A 143 -10.41 -26.80 -18.17
CA GLU A 143 -9.49 -27.67 -18.91
C GLU A 143 -9.96 -27.95 -20.34
N ALA A 144 -11.26 -28.20 -20.53
CA ALA A 144 -11.83 -28.44 -21.85
C ALA A 144 -11.77 -27.18 -22.74
N LEU A 145 -12.01 -25.99 -22.18
CA LEU A 145 -11.88 -24.73 -22.90
C LEU A 145 -10.43 -24.45 -23.33
N ASP A 146 -9.47 -24.72 -22.45
CA ASP A 146 -8.03 -24.59 -22.75
C ASP A 146 -7.59 -25.55 -23.85
N GLU A 147 -8.04 -26.82 -23.79
CA GLU A 147 -7.75 -27.79 -24.84
C GLU A 147 -8.35 -27.36 -26.20
N TYR A 148 -9.59 -26.85 -26.19
CA TYR A 148 -10.24 -26.37 -27.42
C TYR A 148 -9.54 -25.14 -27.98
N PHE A 149 -9.09 -24.24 -27.10
CA PHE A 149 -8.32 -23.07 -27.49
C PHE A 149 -6.97 -23.49 -28.07
N GLU A 150 -6.27 -24.43 -27.44
CA GLU A 150 -4.99 -24.97 -27.90
C GLU A 150 -5.11 -25.81 -29.19
N GLY A 151 -6.28 -26.35 -29.47
CA GLY A 151 -6.59 -27.02 -30.74
C GLY A 151 -6.73 -26.07 -31.94
N LEU A 152 -6.81 -24.76 -31.74
CA LEU A 152 -7.04 -23.81 -32.82
C LEU A 152 -5.79 -23.56 -33.68
N PRO A 153 -5.97 -23.24 -34.98
CA PRO A 153 -4.88 -22.75 -35.82
C PRO A 153 -4.25 -21.49 -35.22
N SER A 154 -2.92 -21.37 -35.27
CA SER A 154 -2.16 -20.26 -34.67
C SER A 154 -2.64 -18.88 -35.13
N SER A 155 -3.11 -18.75 -36.38
CA SER A 155 -3.70 -17.49 -36.88
C SER A 155 -4.99 -17.12 -36.16
N ARG A 156 -5.84 -18.10 -35.81
CA ARG A 156 -7.09 -17.88 -35.07
C ARG A 156 -6.84 -17.69 -33.58
N LYS A 157 -5.89 -18.44 -32.99
CA LYS A 157 -5.42 -18.20 -31.62
C LYS A 157 -4.93 -16.76 -31.48
N ASN A 158 -4.03 -16.33 -32.36
CA ASN A 158 -3.47 -14.98 -32.29
C ASN A 158 -4.54 -13.90 -32.53
N ALA A 159 -5.52 -14.13 -33.40
CA ALA A 159 -6.65 -13.23 -33.57
C ALA A 159 -7.53 -13.16 -32.32
N LEU A 160 -7.81 -14.29 -31.66
CA LEU A 160 -8.58 -14.34 -30.43
C LEU A 160 -7.84 -13.77 -29.22
N ILE A 161 -6.53 -14.02 -29.10
CA ILE A 161 -5.65 -13.37 -28.12
C ILE A 161 -5.66 -11.87 -28.40
N SER A 162 -5.59 -11.44 -29.66
CA SER A 162 -5.68 -10.02 -30.01
C SER A 162 -7.04 -9.43 -29.68
N GLU A 163 -8.16 -10.14 -29.90
CA GLU A 163 -9.54 -9.72 -29.55
C GLU A 163 -9.75 -9.69 -28.01
N PHE A 164 -9.14 -10.62 -27.28
CA PHE A 164 -9.20 -10.73 -25.81
C PHE A 164 -8.31 -9.68 -25.12
N LEU A 165 -7.08 -9.51 -25.58
CA LEU A 165 -6.19 -8.42 -25.16
C LEU A 165 -6.71 -7.05 -25.60
N ASP A 166 -7.62 -6.99 -26.60
CA ASP A 166 -8.36 -5.77 -26.95
C ASP A 166 -9.40 -5.37 -25.89
N TYR A 167 -9.71 -6.22 -24.90
CA TYR A 167 -10.65 -5.85 -23.83
C TYR A 167 -10.02 -4.87 -22.82
N GLU A 168 -8.70 -4.93 -22.63
CA GLU A 168 -7.93 -3.94 -21.86
C GLU A 168 -7.48 -2.74 -22.72
N SER A 169 -7.53 -2.85 -24.06
CA SER A 169 -7.22 -1.75 -24.99
C SER A 169 -8.43 -0.84 -25.30
N LYS A 170 -9.66 -1.21 -24.90
CA LYS A 170 -10.89 -0.40 -25.11
C LYS A 170 -10.92 0.94 -24.36
N LEU A 171 -9.83 1.29 -23.67
CA LEU A 171 -9.50 2.66 -23.25
C LEU A 171 -8.16 3.11 -23.82
N LYS A 172 -7.98 3.12 -25.15
CA LYS A 172 -7.05 4.05 -25.82
C LYS A 172 -7.46 4.33 -27.27
N ARG A 173 -7.98 5.56 -27.43
CA ARG A 173 -7.97 6.49 -28.56
C ARG A 173 -7.62 5.92 -29.95
N VAL A 174 -8.59 6.07 -30.85
CA VAL A 174 -8.45 6.12 -32.31
C VAL A 174 -7.25 7.00 -32.69
N GLN A 175 -6.24 6.40 -33.32
CA GLN A 175 -5.31 7.16 -34.17
C GLN A 175 -6.01 7.38 -35.51
N ARG A 176 -6.27 8.66 -35.83
CA ARG A 176 -6.68 9.06 -37.18
C ARG A 176 -5.42 9.27 -38.00
N ASP A 177 -5.22 8.40 -38.99
CA ASP A 177 -4.36 8.70 -40.12
C ASP A 177 -4.95 9.85 -40.92
N THR A 178 -4.07 10.78 -41.29
CA THR A 178 -4.30 11.95 -42.11
C THR A 178 -4.65 11.57 -43.55
N ASP A 179 -5.75 12.08 -44.09
CA ASP A 179 -5.77 12.55 -45.48
C ASP A 179 -6.82 13.66 -45.72
N ASP A 180 -6.49 14.47 -46.70
CA ASP A 180 -6.81 15.87 -46.98
C ASP A 180 -8.30 16.18 -47.23
N SER A 181 -8.82 17.22 -46.59
CA SER A 181 -9.84 18.10 -47.17
C SER A 181 -10.00 19.38 -46.35
N GLU A 182 -9.43 20.46 -46.89
CA GLU A 182 -9.62 21.85 -46.48
C GLU A 182 -11.12 22.17 -46.28
N GLN A 183 -11.52 22.43 -45.03
CA GLN A 183 -12.63 23.34 -44.73
C GLN A 183 -12.50 23.87 -43.30
N HIS A 184 -12.23 25.17 -43.22
CA HIS A 184 -12.22 26.02 -42.02
C HIS A 184 -13.27 25.60 -40.98
N ILE A 185 -12.81 25.03 -39.86
CA ILE A 185 -13.56 24.96 -38.60
C ILE A 185 -12.59 25.39 -37.50
N GLU A 186 -13.00 26.40 -36.73
CA GLU A 186 -12.23 26.95 -35.60
C GLU A 186 -11.90 25.83 -34.59
N GLU A 187 -10.60 25.69 -34.36
CA GLU A 187 -9.93 24.75 -33.46
C GLU A 187 -10.28 25.10 -32.00
N TYR A 188 -11.15 24.32 -31.37
CA TYR A 188 -11.21 24.23 -29.91
C TYR A 188 -10.24 23.10 -29.51
N ASP A 189 -9.09 23.49 -28.98
CA ASP A 189 -8.08 22.61 -28.37
C ASP A 189 -8.73 21.63 -27.37
N ASP A 190 -8.68 20.33 -27.66
CA ASP A 190 -8.77 19.28 -26.65
C ASP A 190 -7.53 19.41 -25.74
N GLU A 191 -7.61 20.23 -24.69
CA GLU A 191 -6.54 20.36 -23.69
C GLU A 191 -6.23 18.99 -23.06
N VAL A 192 -5.07 18.44 -23.42
CA VAL A 192 -4.50 17.24 -22.82
C VAL A 192 -4.48 17.39 -21.29
N LEU A 193 -5.14 16.47 -20.58
CA LEU A 193 -5.12 16.35 -19.12
C LEU A 193 -3.72 15.96 -18.62
N ASP A 194 -2.77 16.86 -18.70
CA ASP A 194 -1.41 16.64 -18.24
C ASP A 194 -1.25 17.03 -16.76
N PRO A 195 -0.42 16.31 -15.98
CA PRO A 195 -0.12 16.70 -14.61
C PRO A 195 0.66 18.03 -14.57
N GLU A 196 0.46 18.79 -13.49
CA GLU A 196 1.32 19.95 -13.20
C GLU A 196 2.78 19.47 -13.07
N GLN A 197 3.71 20.10 -13.78
CA GLN A 197 5.10 19.63 -13.81
C GLN A 197 5.76 19.70 -12.42
N LEU A 198 6.42 18.61 -12.02
CA LEU A 198 7.25 18.57 -10.82
C LEU A 198 8.54 19.38 -11.04
N LYS A 199 8.94 20.15 -10.03
CA LYS A 199 10.14 20.98 -10.15
C LYS A 199 11.42 20.13 -10.04
N PRO A 200 12.48 20.44 -10.82
CA PRO A 200 13.72 19.68 -10.80
C PRO A 200 14.35 19.58 -9.40
N GLU A 201 14.24 20.63 -8.58
CA GLU A 201 14.77 20.64 -7.21
C GLU A 201 14.08 19.62 -6.29
N TRP A 202 12.81 19.29 -6.55
CA TRP A 202 12.07 18.29 -5.76
C TRP A 202 12.47 16.85 -6.12
N LEU A 203 13.14 16.67 -7.26
CA LEU A 203 13.60 15.38 -7.79
C LEU A 203 15.12 15.19 -7.64
N ALA A 204 15.79 16.04 -6.84
CA ALA A 204 17.24 15.99 -6.66
C ALA A 204 17.76 14.69 -6.02
N TRP A 205 16.89 13.94 -5.33
CA TRP A 205 17.18 12.61 -4.79
C TRP A 205 17.37 11.51 -5.85
N GLN A 206 16.98 11.75 -7.11
CA GLN A 206 17.05 10.73 -8.15
C GLN A 206 18.50 10.39 -8.53
N THR A 207 18.84 9.11 -8.41
CA THR A 207 20.12 8.55 -8.85
C THR A 207 20.19 8.46 -10.38
N PRO A 208 21.38 8.24 -10.98
CA PRO A 208 21.49 7.95 -12.40
C PRO A 208 20.65 6.74 -12.85
N ARG A 209 20.44 5.74 -11.99
CA ARG A 209 19.58 4.57 -12.26
C ARG A 209 18.12 5.00 -12.41
N HIS A 210 17.60 5.77 -11.44
CA HIS A 210 16.24 6.33 -11.47
C HIS A 210 16.00 7.13 -12.76
N LYS A 211 16.92 8.06 -13.07
CA LYS A 211 16.81 8.92 -14.27
C LYS A 211 16.84 8.12 -15.57
N LYS A 212 17.62 7.04 -15.63
CA LYS A 212 17.69 6.16 -16.80
C LYS A 212 16.37 5.43 -17.05
N LEU A 213 15.71 4.94 -16.00
CA LEU A 213 14.41 4.27 -16.11
C LEU A 213 13.34 5.25 -16.61
N ILE A 214 13.24 6.43 -16.00
CA ILE A 214 12.33 7.49 -16.44
C ILE A 214 12.59 7.89 -17.90
N SER A 215 13.87 8.02 -18.28
CA SER A 215 14.24 8.31 -19.67
C SER A 215 13.80 7.20 -20.63
N LYS A 216 13.93 5.93 -20.24
CA LYS A 216 13.46 4.77 -21.03
C LYS A 216 11.94 4.82 -21.22
N MET A 217 11.17 5.16 -20.19
CA MET A 217 9.71 5.31 -20.28
C MET A 217 9.31 6.43 -21.25
N ILE A 218 9.97 7.60 -21.13
CA ILE A 218 9.72 8.73 -22.04
C ILE A 218 10.04 8.35 -23.49
N ILE A 219 11.16 7.68 -23.74
CA ILE A 219 11.52 7.17 -25.08
C ILE A 219 10.50 6.14 -25.57
N GLY A 220 10.00 5.30 -24.66
CA GLY A 220 8.93 4.33 -24.89
C GLY A 220 7.54 4.95 -25.09
N LYS A 221 7.43 6.29 -25.14
CA LYS A 221 6.18 7.05 -25.29
C LYS A 221 5.19 6.85 -24.13
N ALA A 222 5.69 6.59 -22.92
CA ALA A 222 4.87 6.63 -21.72
C ALA A 222 4.24 8.03 -21.55
N ASN A 223 2.99 8.07 -21.10
CA ASN A 223 2.29 9.32 -20.85
C ASN A 223 2.80 10.00 -19.57
N LYS A 224 2.50 11.29 -19.39
CA LYS A 224 3.03 12.08 -18.27
C LYS A 224 2.57 11.55 -16.90
N TRP A 225 1.38 10.95 -16.79
CA TRP A 225 0.89 10.31 -15.57
C TRP A 225 1.62 9.00 -15.25
N GLU A 226 1.91 8.18 -16.26
CA GLU A 226 2.72 6.96 -16.09
C GLU A 226 4.11 7.32 -15.56
N VAL A 227 4.75 8.34 -16.14
CA VAL A 227 6.04 8.84 -15.65
C VAL A 227 5.95 9.39 -14.23
N MET A 228 4.88 10.14 -13.93
CA MET A 228 4.66 10.70 -12.59
C MET A 228 4.45 9.60 -11.54
N ASN A 229 3.66 8.57 -11.87
CA ASN A 229 3.41 7.45 -10.99
C ASN A 229 4.68 6.67 -10.68
N GLU A 230 5.54 6.45 -11.68
CA GLU A 230 6.86 5.83 -11.50
C GLU A 230 7.76 6.69 -10.59
N ILE A 231 7.73 8.02 -10.71
CA ILE A 231 8.44 8.90 -9.77
C ILE A 231 7.91 8.71 -8.35
N GLY A 232 6.59 8.58 -8.19
CA GLY A 232 5.95 8.26 -6.91
C GLY A 232 6.43 6.93 -6.34
N ASP A 233 6.55 5.88 -7.17
CA ASP A 233 7.04 4.56 -6.76
C ASP A 233 8.50 4.63 -6.31
N GLN A 234 9.36 5.28 -7.10
CA GLN A 234 10.76 5.48 -6.74
C GLN A 234 10.89 6.26 -5.42
N PHE A 235 10.05 7.29 -5.20
CA PHE A 235 10.04 8.07 -3.97
C PHE A 235 9.58 7.26 -2.76
N TYR A 236 8.52 6.44 -2.91
CA TYR A 236 7.98 5.59 -1.85
C TYR A 236 9.04 4.66 -1.26
N HIS A 237 9.90 4.10 -2.11
CA HIS A 237 10.96 3.16 -1.73
C HIS A 237 12.26 3.82 -1.26
N LEU A 238 12.36 5.15 -1.22
CA LEU A 238 13.53 5.82 -0.67
C LEU A 238 13.65 5.61 0.85
N ARG A 239 14.89 5.67 1.35
CA ARG A 239 15.19 5.71 2.79
C ARG A 239 14.56 6.94 3.46
N LYS A 240 14.18 6.86 4.74
CA LYS A 240 13.51 7.98 5.43
C LYS A 240 14.32 9.25 5.42
N GLU A 241 15.61 9.19 5.67
CA GLU A 241 16.43 10.39 5.79
C GLU A 241 16.44 11.17 4.47
N VAL A 242 16.42 10.44 3.34
CA VAL A 242 16.26 11.04 2.02
C VAL A 242 14.82 11.51 1.82
N ARG A 243 13.80 10.68 2.07
CA ARG A 243 12.39 11.08 1.90
C ARG A 243 12.06 12.32 2.70
N GLN A 244 12.49 12.39 3.96
CA GLN A 244 12.21 13.48 4.89
C GLN A 244 12.70 14.83 4.37
N GLN A 245 13.78 14.86 3.59
CA GLN A 245 14.29 16.09 2.97
C GLN A 245 13.38 16.63 1.85
N TYR A 246 12.68 15.75 1.14
CA TYR A 246 11.89 16.11 -0.04
C TYR A 246 10.37 15.95 0.13
N LYS A 247 9.93 15.27 1.21
CA LYS A 247 8.52 14.91 1.42
C LYS A 247 7.61 16.12 1.46
N GLU A 248 8.03 17.21 2.11
CA GLU A 248 7.18 18.39 2.30
C GLU A 248 6.82 19.05 0.96
N TYR A 249 7.78 19.09 0.01
CA TYR A 249 7.55 19.63 -1.32
C TYR A 249 6.51 18.81 -2.10
N LEU A 250 6.65 17.48 -2.08
CA LEU A 250 5.75 16.58 -2.80
C LEU A 250 4.37 16.47 -2.11
N GLN A 251 4.33 16.48 -0.78
CA GLN A 251 3.08 16.53 -0.02
C GLN A 251 2.33 17.83 -0.30
N HIS A 252 3.02 18.97 -0.32
CA HIS A 252 2.41 20.25 -0.67
C HIS A 252 1.84 20.23 -2.10
N TYR A 253 2.59 19.67 -3.06
CA TYR A 253 2.11 19.47 -4.42
C TYR A 253 0.81 18.65 -4.46
N CYS A 254 0.77 17.54 -3.72
CA CYS A 254 -0.40 16.68 -3.63
C CYS A 254 -1.60 17.34 -2.98
N ILE A 255 -1.39 18.01 -1.84
CA ILE A 255 -2.43 18.75 -1.12
C ILE A 255 -3.04 19.80 -2.04
N LYS A 256 -2.21 20.59 -2.72
CA LYS A 256 -2.66 21.63 -3.66
C LYS A 256 -3.50 21.03 -4.78
N ASN A 257 -2.98 20.02 -5.48
CA ASN A 257 -3.64 19.49 -6.67
C ASN A 257 -4.92 18.72 -6.34
N LEU A 258 -4.93 17.92 -5.26
CA LEU A 258 -6.16 17.26 -4.82
C LEU A 258 -7.21 18.30 -4.39
N LYS A 259 -6.84 19.30 -3.58
CA LYS A 259 -7.78 20.39 -3.19
C LYS A 259 -8.37 21.14 -4.37
N ASN A 260 -7.58 21.37 -5.42
CA ASN A 260 -8.06 22.03 -6.63
C ASN A 260 -9.11 21.21 -7.39
N VAL A 261 -9.07 19.89 -7.27
CA VAL A 261 -9.99 18.98 -7.98
C VAL A 261 -11.20 18.62 -7.12
N ILE A 262 -10.98 18.07 -5.92
CA ILE A 262 -12.08 17.58 -5.08
C ILE A 262 -12.67 18.67 -4.18
N GLY A 263 -12.01 19.83 -4.08
CA GLY A 263 -12.41 20.95 -3.21
C GLY A 263 -11.84 20.88 -1.79
N GLU A 264 -11.64 22.05 -1.18
CA GLU A 264 -11.05 22.21 0.16
C GLU A 264 -11.83 21.44 1.25
N THR A 265 -13.17 21.51 1.23
CA THR A 265 -14.02 20.85 2.23
C THR A 265 -13.86 19.33 2.19
N ASN A 266 -13.95 18.75 1.00
CA ASN A 266 -13.83 17.31 0.78
C ASN A 266 -12.41 16.82 1.09
N PHE A 267 -11.38 17.58 0.70
CA PHE A 267 -10.00 17.28 1.06
C PHE A 267 -9.79 17.27 2.58
N ASN A 268 -10.40 18.22 3.30
CA ASN A 268 -10.25 18.30 4.76
C ASN A 268 -10.87 17.12 5.50
N VAL A 269 -11.86 16.44 4.92
CA VAL A 269 -12.38 15.15 5.44
C VAL A 269 -11.30 14.09 5.37
N LEU A 270 -10.69 13.89 4.19
CA LEU A 270 -9.59 12.92 4.00
C LEU A 270 -8.38 13.23 4.88
N ARG A 271 -8.04 14.52 5.01
CA ARG A 271 -6.96 14.96 5.90
C ARG A 271 -7.27 14.61 7.36
N GLY A 272 -8.53 14.74 7.80
CA GLY A 272 -8.95 14.33 9.14
C GLY A 272 -8.67 12.83 9.36
N MET A 273 -9.19 11.98 8.48
CA MET A 273 -8.98 10.53 8.53
C MET A 273 -7.50 10.13 8.55
N TYR A 274 -6.67 10.80 7.73
CA TYR A 274 -5.22 10.59 7.72
C TYR A 274 -4.56 10.95 9.06
N MET A 275 -4.93 12.08 9.66
CA MET A 275 -4.38 12.53 10.94
C MET A 275 -4.86 11.69 12.11
N ASP A 276 -6.07 11.14 12.01
CA ASP A 276 -6.67 10.21 12.98
C ASP A 276 -6.14 8.77 12.82
N THR A 277 -5.23 8.54 11.86
CA THR A 277 -4.65 7.22 11.55
C THR A 277 -5.68 6.16 11.16
N ASP A 278 -6.76 6.58 10.50
CA ASP A 278 -7.77 5.67 9.98
C ASP A 278 -7.15 4.65 9.00
N PRO A 279 -7.68 3.42 8.92
CA PRO A 279 -7.19 2.41 8.00
C PRO A 279 -7.18 2.91 6.55
N VAL A 280 -6.11 2.57 5.80
CA VAL A 280 -5.93 3.02 4.40
C VAL A 280 -7.14 2.70 3.52
N GLU A 281 -7.74 1.53 3.69
CA GLU A 281 -8.96 1.11 2.97
C GLU A 281 -10.15 2.05 3.21
N GLN A 282 -10.29 2.60 4.43
CA GLN A 282 -11.36 3.55 4.74
C GLN A 282 -11.09 4.90 4.09
N ILE A 283 -9.84 5.37 4.10
CA ILE A 283 -9.42 6.60 3.43
C ILE A 283 -9.64 6.49 1.91
N GLU A 284 -9.28 5.36 1.32
CA GLU A 284 -9.47 5.08 -0.10
C GLU A 284 -10.96 4.99 -0.48
N THR A 285 -11.76 4.27 0.31
CA THR A 285 -13.21 4.21 0.11
C THR A 285 -13.82 5.61 0.16
N LYS A 286 -13.43 6.42 1.16
CA LYS A 286 -13.91 7.79 1.29
C LYS A 286 -13.47 8.66 0.12
N PHE A 287 -12.26 8.49 -0.37
CA PHE A 287 -11.77 9.21 -1.55
C PHE A 287 -12.65 8.90 -2.77
N HIS A 288 -12.93 7.63 -3.05
CA HIS A 288 -13.78 7.23 -4.18
C HIS A 288 -15.23 7.75 -4.05
N GLU A 289 -15.80 7.78 -2.84
CA GLU A 289 -17.10 8.40 -2.60
C GLU A 289 -17.12 9.88 -3.00
N LEU A 290 -16.09 10.64 -2.57
CA LEU A 290 -15.98 12.08 -2.87
C LEU A 290 -15.75 12.34 -4.36
N VAL A 291 -14.97 11.50 -5.03
CA VAL A 291 -14.76 11.57 -6.49
C VAL A 291 -16.05 11.27 -7.24
N ALA A 292 -16.84 10.27 -6.80
CA ALA A 292 -18.10 9.92 -7.44
C ALA A 292 -19.16 11.06 -7.38
N GLU A 293 -19.04 11.97 -6.41
CA GLU A 293 -19.92 13.15 -6.28
C GLU A 293 -19.55 14.29 -7.24
N LEU A 294 -18.36 14.27 -7.87
CA LEU A 294 -17.95 15.28 -8.83
C LEU A 294 -18.80 15.24 -10.11
N HIS A 295 -19.15 16.42 -10.61
CA HIS A 295 -20.07 16.55 -11.73
C HIS A 295 -19.39 16.28 -13.07
N GLU A 296 -18.12 16.66 -13.21
CA GLU A 296 -17.38 16.52 -14.47
C GLU A 296 -16.59 15.21 -14.50
N GLU A 297 -16.70 14.45 -15.58
CA GLU A 297 -15.85 13.29 -15.84
C GLU A 297 -14.36 13.66 -15.86
N ARG A 298 -14.06 14.85 -16.37
CA ARG A 298 -12.71 15.43 -16.39
C ARG A 298 -12.11 15.54 -14.99
N GLU A 299 -12.85 16.09 -14.04
CA GLU A 299 -12.42 16.25 -12.66
C GLU A 299 -12.25 14.89 -11.96
N ARG A 300 -13.14 13.94 -12.25
CA ARG A 300 -13.03 12.57 -11.72
C ARG A 300 -11.74 11.89 -12.15
N LEU A 301 -11.46 11.90 -13.45
CA LEU A 301 -10.22 11.35 -14.00
C LEU A 301 -8.98 12.03 -13.42
N LEU A 302 -9.02 13.37 -13.29
CA LEU A 302 -7.91 14.13 -12.73
C LEU A 302 -7.68 13.81 -11.25
N ALA A 303 -8.75 13.63 -10.47
CA ALA A 303 -8.67 13.21 -9.07
C ALA A 303 -8.01 11.84 -8.95
N ASP A 304 -8.48 10.85 -9.72
CA ASP A 304 -7.96 9.49 -9.71
C ASP A 304 -6.47 9.46 -10.10
N HIS A 305 -6.10 10.19 -11.14
CA HIS A 305 -4.71 10.30 -11.57
C HIS A 305 -3.80 10.90 -10.50
N TYR A 306 -4.21 12.00 -9.86
CA TYR A 306 -3.44 12.56 -8.74
C TYR A 306 -3.40 11.63 -7.53
N ALA A 307 -4.47 10.89 -7.25
CA ALA A 307 -4.54 9.99 -6.11
C ALA A 307 -3.51 8.86 -6.20
N VAL A 308 -3.29 8.27 -7.38
CA VAL A 308 -2.28 7.21 -7.56
C VAL A 308 -0.88 7.69 -7.16
N PHE A 309 -0.47 8.87 -7.62
CA PHE A 309 0.80 9.46 -7.23
C PHE A 309 0.82 9.84 -5.74
N CYS A 310 -0.22 10.52 -5.27
CA CYS A 310 -0.24 11.09 -3.93
C CYS A 310 -0.34 10.06 -2.82
N ARG A 311 -1.01 8.93 -3.04
CA ARG A 311 -0.99 7.81 -2.09
C ARG A 311 0.42 7.34 -1.80
N LYS A 312 1.31 7.28 -2.80
CA LYS A 312 2.72 6.91 -2.62
C LYS A 312 3.48 7.96 -1.80
N ILE A 313 3.22 9.24 -2.06
CA ILE A 313 3.83 10.35 -1.31
C ILE A 313 3.39 10.35 0.17
N PHE A 314 2.13 10.04 0.45
CA PHE A 314 1.58 9.94 1.81
C PHE A 314 1.73 8.56 2.45
N ARG A 315 2.34 7.60 1.75
CA ARG A 315 2.48 6.19 2.17
C ARG A 315 1.13 5.50 2.47
N LEU A 316 0.10 5.86 1.72
CA LEU A 316 -1.24 5.27 1.72
C LEU A 316 -1.37 4.22 0.61
N VAL A 317 -0.37 3.36 0.48
CA VAL A 317 -0.36 2.28 -0.52
C VAL A 317 -0.92 1.03 0.13
N HIS A 318 -1.99 0.49 -0.44
CA HIS A 318 -2.48 -0.84 -0.08
C HIS A 318 -1.54 -1.87 -0.70
N PHE A 319 -1.23 -2.92 0.05
CA PHE A 319 -0.44 -4.03 -0.44
C PHE A 319 -1.36 -5.19 -0.76
N GLU A 320 -1.49 -5.47 -2.05
CA GLU A 320 -2.24 -6.62 -2.50
C GLU A 320 -1.33 -7.86 -2.44
N PRO A 321 -1.69 -8.92 -1.70
CA PRO A 321 -0.87 -10.13 -1.59
C PRO A 321 -0.55 -10.79 -2.95
N THR A 322 -1.37 -10.54 -3.98
CA THR A 322 -1.15 -11.00 -5.35
C THR A 322 0.11 -10.41 -5.96
N ASP A 323 0.53 -9.21 -5.54
CA ASP A 323 1.67 -8.48 -6.11
C ASP A 323 2.99 -9.22 -5.86
N LEU A 324 3.09 -9.96 -4.75
CA LEU A 324 4.24 -10.82 -4.42
C LEU A 324 4.52 -11.90 -5.45
N THR A 325 3.52 -12.26 -6.25
CA THR A 325 3.60 -13.35 -7.22
C THR A 325 3.71 -12.86 -8.66
N ILE A 326 3.71 -11.55 -8.92
CA ILE A 326 3.72 -11.01 -10.29
C ILE A 326 4.93 -11.48 -11.11
N TRP A 327 6.10 -11.63 -10.48
CA TRP A 327 7.32 -12.11 -11.13
C TRP A 327 7.31 -13.62 -11.47
N LEU A 328 6.32 -14.38 -11.00
CA LEU A 328 6.17 -15.80 -11.30
C LEU A 328 5.42 -16.02 -12.61
N THR A 329 5.86 -17.03 -13.36
CA THR A 329 5.12 -17.54 -14.54
C THR A 329 3.80 -18.21 -14.14
N SER A 330 2.85 -18.31 -15.06
CA SER A 330 1.56 -18.98 -14.81
C SER A 330 1.74 -20.43 -14.35
N ALA A 331 2.72 -21.16 -14.90
CA ALA A 331 3.04 -22.53 -14.48
C ALA A 331 3.55 -22.58 -13.03
N GLN A 332 4.44 -21.66 -12.64
CA GLN A 332 4.94 -21.57 -11.26
C GLN A 332 3.83 -21.19 -10.27
N LYS A 333 2.92 -20.28 -10.66
CA LYS A 333 1.75 -19.93 -9.85
C LYS A 333 0.83 -21.14 -9.65
N PHE A 334 0.60 -21.91 -10.71
CA PHE A 334 -0.17 -23.15 -10.66
C PHE A 334 0.47 -24.18 -9.72
N ASP A 335 1.78 -24.38 -9.81
CA ASP A 335 2.52 -25.29 -8.92
C ASP A 335 2.37 -24.88 -7.44
N LEU A 336 2.51 -23.59 -7.12
CA LEU A 336 2.27 -23.10 -5.75
C LEU A 336 0.81 -23.28 -5.34
N GLY A 337 -0.14 -23.03 -6.25
CA GLY A 337 -1.57 -23.25 -6.01
C GLY A 337 -1.87 -24.70 -5.61
N GLN A 338 -1.28 -25.68 -6.31
CA GLN A 338 -1.41 -27.09 -5.95
C GLN A 338 -0.78 -27.41 -4.60
N MET A 339 0.39 -26.82 -4.29
CA MET A 339 1.04 -27.01 -2.99
C MET A 339 0.19 -26.45 -1.85
N ILE A 340 -0.42 -25.26 -2.02
CA ILE A 340 -1.26 -24.62 -1.00
C ILE A 340 -2.53 -25.42 -0.69
N GLN A 341 -3.10 -26.09 -1.70
CA GLN A 341 -4.29 -26.93 -1.51
C GLN A 341 -3.99 -28.25 -0.79
N ASN A 342 -2.73 -28.65 -0.69
CA ASN A 342 -2.35 -29.90 -0.06
C ASN A 342 -2.27 -29.73 1.47
N PRO A 343 -3.08 -30.46 2.27
CA PRO A 343 -3.11 -30.33 3.72
C PRO A 343 -1.82 -30.77 4.43
N ASP A 344 -0.95 -31.53 3.75
CA ASP A 344 0.35 -31.96 4.30
C ASP A 344 1.46 -30.91 4.08
N VAL A 345 1.16 -29.82 3.37
CA VAL A 345 2.10 -28.75 3.03
C VAL A 345 1.86 -27.54 3.94
N ASN A 346 2.92 -27.05 4.59
CA ASN A 346 2.89 -25.83 5.41
C ASN A 346 3.50 -24.66 4.64
N ASP A 347 3.33 -23.45 5.19
CA ASP A 347 3.84 -22.22 4.60
C ASP A 347 5.36 -22.26 4.34
N THR A 348 6.13 -22.94 5.20
CA THR A 348 7.58 -23.10 5.01
C THR A 348 7.93 -23.79 3.69
N HIS A 349 7.21 -24.86 3.32
CA HIS A 349 7.41 -25.53 2.05
C HIS A 349 7.07 -24.62 0.85
N ILE A 350 6.03 -23.79 0.96
CA ILE A 350 5.66 -22.80 -0.06
C ILE A 350 6.78 -21.77 -0.23
N TYR A 351 7.31 -21.27 0.89
CA TYR A 351 8.38 -20.29 0.90
C TYR A 351 9.70 -20.84 0.35
N ASP A 352 10.04 -22.08 0.67
CA ASP A 352 11.20 -22.77 0.10
C ASP A 352 11.04 -22.94 -1.42
N LYS A 353 9.84 -23.27 -1.91
CA LYS A 353 9.56 -23.36 -3.34
C LYS A 353 9.68 -22.00 -4.03
N MET A 354 9.17 -20.94 -3.41
CA MET A 354 9.30 -19.58 -3.93
C MET A 354 10.77 -19.13 -4.00
N TYR A 355 11.58 -19.49 -2.99
CA TYR A 355 13.02 -19.25 -3.01
C TYR A 355 13.74 -20.04 -4.11
N GLU A 356 13.35 -21.29 -4.36
CA GLU A 356 13.87 -22.10 -5.47
C GLU A 356 13.58 -21.44 -6.83
N PHE A 357 12.35 -20.96 -7.05
CA PHE A 357 12.01 -20.22 -8.27
C PHE A 357 12.88 -18.98 -8.44
N TYR A 358 13.09 -18.21 -7.38
CA TYR A 358 13.97 -17.05 -7.40
C TYR A 358 15.42 -17.43 -7.78
N LEU A 359 15.97 -18.50 -7.20
CA LEU A 359 17.32 -18.98 -7.54
C LEU A 359 17.45 -19.44 -9.00
N ASN A 360 16.37 -19.89 -9.63
CA ASN A 360 16.36 -20.30 -11.04
C ASN A 360 16.14 -19.13 -12.01
N THR A 361 15.78 -17.93 -11.55
CA THR A 361 15.72 -16.73 -12.40
C THR A 361 17.12 -16.17 -12.70
N THR A 362 17.27 -15.50 -13.85
CA THR A 362 18.53 -14.84 -14.25
C THR A 362 18.26 -13.51 -14.96
N GLY A 363 19.27 -12.63 -15.02
CA GLY A 363 19.18 -11.36 -15.76
C GLY A 363 18.11 -10.41 -15.23
N GLU A 364 17.37 -9.77 -16.14
CA GLU A 364 16.32 -8.77 -15.83
C GLU A 364 15.21 -9.38 -14.95
N ALA A 365 14.79 -10.61 -15.21
CA ALA A 365 13.77 -11.29 -14.41
C ALA A 365 14.19 -11.52 -12.95
N ARG A 366 15.49 -11.75 -12.70
CA ARG A 366 16.00 -11.87 -11.32
C ARG A 366 15.97 -10.53 -10.59
N GLU A 367 16.35 -9.45 -11.26
CA GLU A 367 16.32 -8.11 -10.66
C GLU A 367 14.88 -7.68 -10.37
N GLU A 368 13.94 -7.95 -11.28
CA GLU A 368 12.51 -7.69 -11.08
C GLU A 368 11.93 -8.51 -9.90
N ALA A 369 12.20 -9.81 -9.86
CA ALA A 369 11.80 -10.67 -8.75
C ALA A 369 12.38 -10.19 -7.42
N LYS A 370 13.65 -9.78 -7.42
CA LYS A 370 14.31 -9.23 -6.24
C LYS A 370 13.63 -7.94 -5.78
N ASP A 371 13.38 -6.99 -6.68
CA ASP A 371 12.76 -5.71 -6.35
C ASP A 371 11.34 -5.92 -5.76
N ILE A 372 10.54 -6.83 -6.33
CA ILE A 372 9.21 -7.20 -5.80
C ILE A 372 9.30 -7.83 -4.41
N ILE A 373 10.21 -8.77 -4.20
CA ILE A 373 10.36 -9.47 -2.91
C ILE A 373 10.91 -8.52 -1.84
N GLU A 374 11.87 -7.64 -2.17
CA GLU A 374 12.37 -6.63 -1.25
C GLU A 374 11.25 -5.66 -0.84
N SER A 375 10.42 -5.23 -1.79
CA SER A 375 9.26 -4.37 -1.52
C SER A 375 8.23 -5.07 -0.62
N GLY A 376 7.88 -6.33 -0.94
CA GLY A 376 6.96 -7.12 -0.15
C GLY A 376 7.44 -7.41 1.26
N CYS A 377 8.73 -7.70 1.44
CA CYS A 377 9.33 -7.87 2.77
C CYS A 377 9.27 -6.58 3.57
N ARG A 378 9.57 -5.43 2.96
CA ARG A 378 9.44 -4.14 3.65
C ARG A 378 8.00 -3.92 4.12
N HIS A 379 7.02 -4.12 3.25
CA HIS A 379 5.62 -3.95 3.62
C HIS A 379 5.19 -4.90 4.73
N PHE A 380 5.59 -6.17 4.65
CA PHE A 380 5.33 -7.15 5.70
C PHE A 380 5.92 -6.71 7.05
N ILE A 381 7.15 -6.20 7.07
CA ILE A 381 7.83 -5.73 8.29
C ILE A 381 7.14 -4.49 8.84
N GLU A 382 6.74 -3.54 7.97
CA GLU A 382 5.94 -2.36 8.34
C GLU A 382 4.61 -2.78 8.98
N HIS A 383 3.90 -3.73 8.37
CA HIS A 383 2.60 -4.19 8.82
C HIS A 383 2.66 -5.00 10.13
N MET A 384 3.61 -5.94 10.24
CA MET A 384 3.70 -6.86 11.39
C MET A 384 4.44 -6.24 12.58
N PHE A 385 5.47 -5.41 12.32
CA PHE A 385 6.37 -4.92 13.35
C PHE A 385 6.36 -3.39 13.48
N GLY A 386 5.67 -2.68 12.59
CA GLY A 386 5.57 -1.22 12.59
C GLY A 386 6.62 -0.54 11.73
N ASP A 387 6.27 0.65 11.23
CA ASP A 387 7.09 1.47 10.33
C ASP A 387 8.50 1.74 10.87
N ASP A 388 8.63 2.07 12.17
CA ASP A 388 9.93 2.41 12.77
C ASP A 388 10.91 1.21 12.73
N ASN A 389 10.42 0.00 13.01
CA ASN A 389 11.24 -1.22 12.98
C ASN A 389 11.65 -1.58 11.54
N ALA A 390 10.73 -1.43 10.58
CA ALA A 390 11.03 -1.69 9.18
C ALA A 390 12.10 -0.77 8.61
N GLU A 391 12.06 0.48 9.04
CA GLU A 391 12.96 1.49 8.58
C GLU A 391 14.34 1.39 9.22
N GLU A 392 14.41 1.18 10.54
CA GLU A 392 15.67 0.92 11.21
C GLU A 392 16.38 -0.30 10.61
N LEU A 393 15.64 -1.38 10.35
CA LEU A 393 16.21 -2.57 9.72
C LEU A 393 16.75 -2.28 8.31
N GLU A 394 16.05 -1.46 7.52
CA GLU A 394 16.51 -1.05 6.20
C GLU A 394 17.77 -0.18 6.28
N GLU A 395 17.83 0.77 7.21
CA GLU A 395 19.00 1.63 7.41
C GLU A 395 20.24 0.80 7.74
N LEU A 396 20.10 -0.17 8.64
CA LEU A 396 21.17 -1.09 9.01
C LEU A 396 21.59 -1.98 7.83
N ARG A 397 20.62 -2.52 7.09
CA ARG A 397 20.86 -3.33 5.89
C ARG A 397 21.66 -2.57 4.84
N LEU A 398 21.27 -1.33 4.57
CA LEU A 398 21.87 -0.50 3.54
C LEU A 398 23.13 0.23 3.98
N GLY A 399 23.35 0.38 5.29
CA GLY A 399 24.58 0.89 5.87
C GLY A 399 25.74 -0.10 5.74
N GLY A 400 25.45 -1.40 5.74
CA GLY A 400 26.44 -2.47 5.54
C GLY A 400 27.45 -2.62 6.69
N THR A 401 27.22 -1.95 7.81
CA THR A 401 28.05 -2.01 9.02
C THR A 401 27.71 -3.22 9.89
N ILE A 402 26.48 -3.73 9.79
CA ILE A 402 25.98 -4.88 10.54
C ILE A 402 25.99 -6.13 9.66
N SER A 403 26.36 -7.27 10.23
CA SER A 403 26.39 -8.54 9.51
C SER A 403 24.99 -9.02 9.14
N LYS A 404 24.89 -9.85 8.10
CA LYS A 404 23.61 -10.40 7.66
C LYS A 404 22.96 -11.30 8.72
N GLN A 405 23.77 -12.03 9.48
CA GLN A 405 23.28 -12.83 10.61
C GLN A 405 22.66 -11.94 11.69
N HIS A 406 23.30 -10.81 12.02
CA HIS A 406 22.74 -9.84 12.95
C HIS A 406 21.41 -9.25 12.46
N LEU A 407 21.32 -8.88 11.18
CA LEU A 407 20.05 -8.39 10.61
C LEU A 407 18.95 -9.44 10.69
N ALA A 408 19.27 -10.70 10.35
CA ALA A 408 18.32 -11.80 10.42
C ALA A 408 17.88 -12.09 11.88
N ALA A 409 18.82 -12.07 12.83
CA ALA A 409 18.53 -12.24 14.25
C ALA A 409 17.66 -11.11 14.80
N ARG A 410 17.92 -9.87 14.36
CA ARG A 410 17.10 -8.71 14.73
C ARG A 410 15.68 -8.81 14.19
N LEU A 411 15.52 -9.18 12.92
CA LEU A 411 14.21 -9.43 12.33
C LEU A 411 13.47 -10.56 13.07
N ALA A 412 14.17 -11.63 13.43
CA ALA A 412 13.60 -12.71 14.23
C ALA A 412 13.17 -12.24 15.63
N ALA A 413 13.95 -11.38 16.28
CA ALA A 413 13.60 -10.82 17.59
C ALA A 413 12.25 -10.07 17.56
N HIS A 414 12.01 -9.24 16.55
CA HIS A 414 10.72 -8.56 16.38
C HIS A 414 9.54 -9.53 16.26
N ALA A 415 9.72 -10.66 15.55
CA ALA A 415 8.68 -11.70 15.49
C ALA A 415 8.39 -12.30 16.87
N PHE A 416 9.40 -12.50 17.73
CA PHE A 416 9.20 -13.00 19.09
C PHE A 416 8.56 -11.99 20.05
N GLU A 417 8.65 -10.70 19.75
CA GLU A 417 8.01 -9.62 20.52
C GLU A 417 6.51 -9.49 20.21
N VAL A 418 6.03 -10.09 19.11
CA VAL A 418 4.59 -10.12 18.77
C VAL A 418 3.82 -10.86 19.87
N THR A 419 2.87 -10.13 20.47
CA THR A 419 2.12 -10.62 21.64
C THR A 419 1.03 -11.63 21.28
N ASP A 420 0.37 -11.46 20.13
CA ASP A 420 -0.65 -12.39 19.65
C ASP A 420 0.01 -13.67 19.10
N GLU A 421 -0.47 -14.84 19.53
CA GLU A 421 0.16 -16.12 19.19
C GLU A 421 -0.01 -16.47 17.71
N MET A 422 -1.15 -16.14 17.11
CA MET A 422 -1.43 -16.44 15.71
C MET A 422 -0.59 -15.55 14.80
N ASP A 423 -0.54 -14.25 15.12
CA ASP A 423 0.28 -13.29 14.37
C ASP A 423 1.77 -13.57 14.54
N ARG A 424 2.21 -14.00 15.72
CA ARG A 424 3.59 -14.44 15.94
C ARG A 424 3.95 -15.65 15.08
N LYS A 425 3.11 -16.68 15.01
CA LYS A 425 3.36 -17.86 14.14
C LYS A 425 3.38 -17.48 12.67
N ARG A 426 2.47 -16.61 12.24
CA ARG A 426 2.46 -16.05 10.88
C ARG A 426 3.76 -15.29 10.61
N ALA A 427 4.18 -14.44 11.56
CA ALA A 427 5.40 -13.66 11.45
C ALA A 427 6.64 -14.55 11.30
N GLU A 428 6.80 -15.52 12.21
CA GLU A 428 7.87 -16.52 12.23
C GLU A 428 7.94 -17.29 10.90
N GLY A 429 6.79 -17.69 10.34
CA GLY A 429 6.72 -18.40 9.06
C GLY A 429 7.27 -17.59 7.89
N SER A 430 6.94 -16.30 7.81
CA SER A 430 7.32 -15.42 6.69
C SER A 430 8.80 -14.96 6.73
N LEU A 431 9.50 -15.13 7.86
CA LEU A 431 10.88 -14.67 8.01
C LEU A 431 11.86 -15.30 7.02
N SER A 432 11.64 -16.55 6.61
CA SER A 432 12.58 -17.30 5.77
C SER A 432 12.94 -16.56 4.47
N ILE A 433 11.93 -16.04 3.76
CA ILE A 433 12.15 -15.28 2.51
C ILE A 433 12.82 -13.95 2.76
N CYS A 434 12.39 -13.22 3.78
CA CYS A 434 12.94 -11.91 4.07
C CYS A 434 14.39 -12.00 4.56
N SER A 435 14.72 -13.01 5.35
CA SER A 435 16.11 -13.32 5.70
C SER A 435 16.94 -13.67 4.47
N ARG A 436 16.45 -14.57 3.59
CA ARG A 436 17.26 -15.08 2.46
C ARG A 436 17.44 -14.11 1.32
N ILE A 437 16.38 -13.44 0.88
CA ILE A 437 16.41 -12.57 -0.30
C ILE A 437 16.64 -11.12 0.11
N TYR A 438 15.81 -10.60 1.02
CA TYR A 438 15.85 -9.19 1.38
C TYR A 438 17.09 -8.82 2.21
N LEU A 439 17.42 -9.61 3.25
CA LEU A 439 18.66 -9.44 4.04
C LEU A 439 19.87 -10.16 3.43
N GLY A 440 19.64 -11.04 2.45
CA GLY A 440 20.69 -11.79 1.77
C GLY A 440 21.42 -12.80 2.64
N TYR A 441 20.82 -13.22 3.76
CA TYR A 441 21.37 -14.15 4.74
C TYR A 441 21.17 -15.60 4.29
N ASP A 442 22.25 -16.35 4.17
CA ASP A 442 22.26 -17.72 3.65
C ASP A 442 22.09 -18.80 4.74
N GLY A 443 21.89 -18.39 6.00
CA GLY A 443 21.81 -19.32 7.13
C GLY A 443 23.16 -19.70 7.73
N SER A 444 24.26 -19.10 7.28
CA SER A 444 25.58 -19.35 7.85
C SER A 444 25.71 -18.82 9.28
N CYS A 445 26.17 -19.67 10.20
CA CYS A 445 26.48 -19.27 11.57
C CYS A 445 27.91 -18.74 11.65
N GLU A 446 28.08 -17.43 11.74
CA GLU A 446 29.35 -16.76 11.96
C GLU A 446 29.43 -16.31 13.42
N CYS A 447 30.00 -17.14 14.29
CA CYS A 447 30.10 -16.89 15.74
C CYS A 447 31.49 -16.42 16.19
N HIS A 448 32.23 -15.77 15.29
CA HIS A 448 33.61 -15.30 15.50
C HIS A 448 34.60 -16.33 16.09
N GLY A 449 34.31 -17.63 15.92
CA GLY A 449 35.12 -18.72 16.46
C GLY A 449 34.79 -19.15 17.90
N HIS A 450 33.84 -18.48 18.57
CA HIS A 450 33.42 -18.79 19.94
C HIS A 450 32.22 -19.74 20.02
N ALA A 451 31.63 -20.11 18.88
CA ALA A 451 30.66 -21.19 18.77
C ALA A 451 30.67 -21.79 17.36
N THR A 452 30.15 -23.02 17.24
CA THR A 452 30.05 -23.75 15.97
C THR A 452 28.62 -23.87 15.44
N SER A 453 27.64 -23.43 16.21
CA SER A 453 26.21 -23.56 15.90
C SER A 453 25.44 -22.32 16.35
N CYS A 454 24.40 -21.96 15.61
CA CYS A 454 23.46 -20.92 15.94
C CYS A 454 22.03 -21.47 15.93
N ASP A 455 21.12 -20.75 16.59
CA ASP A 455 19.69 -21.08 16.61
C ASP A 455 19.10 -20.98 15.21
N SER A 456 18.31 -21.98 14.80
CA SER A 456 17.77 -22.04 13.43
C SER A 456 16.73 -20.97 13.13
N VAL A 457 16.12 -20.36 14.15
CA VAL A 457 15.07 -19.34 14.01
C VAL A 457 15.57 -17.97 14.47
N ARG A 458 16.20 -17.90 15.64
CA ARG A 458 16.73 -16.64 16.21
C ARG A 458 18.06 -16.23 15.61
N HIS A 459 18.76 -17.15 14.96
CA HIS A 459 20.08 -16.92 14.36
C HIS A 459 21.17 -16.45 15.33
N ASN A 460 20.92 -16.53 16.64
CA ASN A 460 21.90 -16.25 17.68
C ASN A 460 22.82 -17.46 17.87
N CYS A 461 24.12 -17.23 18.01
CA CYS A 461 25.08 -18.26 18.35
C CYS A 461 24.75 -18.94 19.68
N LEU A 462 24.87 -20.27 19.69
CA LEU A 462 24.56 -21.11 20.84
C LEU A 462 25.83 -21.49 21.57
N ASN A 463 25.80 -21.43 22.91
CA ASN A 463 26.90 -21.84 23.79
C ASN A 463 28.23 -21.12 23.48
N CYS A 464 28.20 -19.78 23.37
CA CYS A 464 29.40 -18.97 23.23
C CYS A 464 30.46 -19.32 24.30
N THR A 465 31.69 -19.58 23.86
CA THR A 465 32.84 -19.88 24.72
C THR A 465 33.62 -18.61 25.07
N ASP A 466 34.73 -18.75 25.81
CA ASP A 466 35.68 -17.65 26.07
C ASP A 466 35.09 -16.43 26.77
N ASN A 467 34.06 -16.66 27.59
CA ASN A 467 33.32 -15.64 28.31
C ASN A 467 32.67 -14.58 27.40
N THR A 468 32.25 -15.00 26.21
CA THR A 468 31.55 -14.15 25.25
C THR A 468 30.04 -14.41 25.23
N TYR A 469 29.28 -13.45 24.71
CA TYR A 469 27.85 -13.53 24.43
C TYR A 469 27.51 -12.57 23.27
N GLY A 470 26.25 -12.57 22.80
CA GLY A 470 25.81 -11.75 21.65
C GLY A 470 25.28 -12.63 20.51
N VAL A 471 24.85 -12.00 19.40
CA VAL A 471 24.30 -12.74 18.25
C VAL A 471 25.38 -13.60 17.59
N GLN A 472 26.61 -13.08 17.53
CA GLN A 472 27.80 -13.67 16.96
C GLN A 472 28.90 -13.92 18.00
N CYS A 473 28.56 -13.89 19.30
CA CYS A 473 29.52 -13.97 20.41
C CYS A 473 30.54 -12.81 20.43
N GLU A 474 30.09 -11.60 20.04
CA GLU A 474 30.89 -10.39 19.85
C GLU A 474 31.01 -9.49 21.08
N LEU A 475 30.41 -9.87 22.22
CA LEU A 475 30.41 -9.10 23.47
C LEU A 475 30.99 -9.93 24.62
N CYS A 476 31.63 -9.28 25.61
CA CYS A 476 32.11 -9.95 26.83
C CYS A 476 31.03 -10.05 27.90
N MET A 477 30.86 -11.24 28.49
CA MET A 477 29.89 -11.49 29.57
C MET A 477 30.02 -10.48 30.73
N GLU A 478 28.93 -10.32 31.48
CA GLU A 478 28.91 -9.48 32.68
C GLU A 478 30.05 -9.90 33.65
N SER A 479 30.89 -8.94 34.07
CA SER A 479 32.15 -9.12 34.82
C SER A 479 33.41 -9.45 34.00
N PHE A 480 33.34 -9.43 32.67
CA PHE A 480 34.49 -9.53 31.80
C PHE A 480 34.64 -8.27 30.94
N THR A 481 35.88 -7.91 30.61
CA THR A 481 36.23 -6.78 29.75
C THR A 481 37.35 -7.16 28.78
N GLY A 482 37.43 -6.45 27.66
CA GLY A 482 38.37 -6.72 26.59
C GLY A 482 37.71 -6.60 25.21
N ASP A 483 38.43 -7.04 24.18
CA ASP A 483 37.92 -7.16 22.82
C ASP A 483 37.78 -8.65 22.47
N PRO A 484 36.56 -9.22 22.43
CA PRO A 484 36.36 -10.63 22.14
C PRO A 484 36.90 -11.05 20.76
N LEU A 485 36.97 -10.14 19.78
CA LEU A 485 37.38 -10.45 18.42
C LEU A 485 38.90 -10.58 18.25
N THR A 486 39.68 -9.95 19.13
CA THR A 486 41.15 -9.89 18.98
C THR A 486 41.93 -10.16 20.27
N GLY A 487 41.41 -9.77 21.43
CA GLY A 487 42.10 -9.80 22.72
C GLY A 487 41.48 -10.74 23.76
N GLY A 488 40.29 -11.29 23.48
CA GLY A 488 39.51 -12.12 24.40
C GLY A 488 38.89 -11.34 25.56
N CYS A 489 38.05 -12.02 26.33
CA CYS A 489 37.38 -11.46 27.50
C CYS A 489 38.10 -11.87 28.78
N THR A 490 38.59 -10.87 29.51
CA THR A 490 39.33 -11.05 30.77
C THR A 490 38.50 -10.59 31.97
N PRO A 491 38.58 -11.24 33.14
CA PRO A 491 37.84 -10.81 34.32
C PRO A 491 38.16 -9.35 34.66
N VAL A 492 37.13 -8.57 34.99
CA VAL A 492 37.31 -7.22 35.54
C VAL A 492 37.97 -7.38 36.90
N GLU A 493 39.24 -7.00 37.02
CA GLU A 493 39.87 -6.87 38.32
C GLU A 493 39.18 -5.70 39.05
N HIS A 494 38.43 -6.01 40.11
CA HIS A 494 38.04 -4.97 41.05
C HIS A 494 39.35 -4.41 41.63
N GLU A 495 39.66 -3.14 41.32
CA GLU A 495 40.66 -2.42 42.09
C GLU A 495 40.23 -2.49 43.55
N GLU A 496 40.89 -3.34 44.35
CA GLU A 496 40.84 -3.22 45.80
C GLU A 496 41.24 -1.79 46.08
N THR A 497 40.27 -0.94 46.45
CA THR A 497 40.52 0.44 46.83
C THR A 497 41.55 0.39 47.95
N SER A 498 42.80 0.79 47.64
CA SER A 498 43.88 0.69 48.61
C SER A 498 43.48 1.53 49.83
N CYS A 499 43.32 0.88 50.98
CA CYS A 499 42.88 1.52 52.21
C CYS A 499 44.02 2.38 52.78
N THR A 500 44.22 3.58 52.25
CA THR A 500 45.34 4.47 52.59
C THR A 500 44.96 5.39 53.75
N CYS A 501 44.84 4.82 54.95
CA CYS A 501 44.39 5.56 56.14
C CYS A 501 45.52 6.26 56.91
N ASN A 502 46.67 6.52 56.27
CA ASN A 502 47.81 7.24 56.87
C ASN A 502 48.16 6.79 58.30
N ASN A 503 48.10 5.47 58.55
CA ASN A 503 48.39 4.86 59.86
C ASN A 503 47.37 5.16 60.99
N HIS A 504 46.22 5.75 60.66
CA HIS A 504 45.12 6.02 61.61
C HIS A 504 44.07 4.89 61.65
N SER A 505 44.07 4.00 60.67
CA SER A 505 43.26 2.79 60.66
C SER A 505 43.88 1.76 59.70
N SER A 506 43.58 0.49 59.90
CA SER A 506 43.91 -0.59 58.97
C SER A 506 42.66 -1.20 58.32
N SER A 507 41.49 -0.60 58.53
CA SER A 507 40.20 -1.11 58.06
C SER A 507 39.40 -0.01 57.37
N CYS A 508 38.95 -0.27 56.15
CA CYS A 508 38.04 0.59 55.38
C CYS A 508 36.68 -0.10 55.17
N ASP A 509 35.64 0.70 54.94
CA ASP A 509 34.37 0.20 54.37
C ASP A 509 34.52 -0.10 52.85
N PRO A 510 33.54 -0.75 52.21
CA PRO A 510 33.57 -1.07 50.78
C PRO A 510 33.72 0.17 49.87
N GLU A 511 33.41 1.36 50.38
CA GLU A 511 33.59 2.65 49.69
C GLU A 511 34.97 3.30 49.94
N GLY A 512 35.88 2.63 50.64
CA GLY A 512 37.26 3.08 50.87
C GLY A 512 37.43 4.11 52.00
N LYS A 513 36.44 4.31 52.88
CA LYS A 513 36.56 5.21 54.05
C LYS A 513 37.14 4.50 55.26
N CYS A 514 38.12 5.16 55.87
CA CYS A 514 38.81 4.70 57.08
C CYS A 514 37.86 4.59 58.28
N GLN A 515 37.75 3.39 58.85
CA GLN A 515 36.97 3.16 60.06
C GLN A 515 37.83 3.46 61.29
N SER A 516 37.41 4.39 62.15
CA SER A 516 38.15 4.77 63.36
C SER A 516 38.09 3.67 64.43
N SER A 517 39.23 3.12 64.84
CA SER A 517 39.35 2.20 65.98
C SER A 517 39.38 2.99 67.31
N LYS A 518 38.46 2.65 68.23
CA LYS A 518 38.30 3.30 69.54
C LYS A 518 39.49 3.01 70.47
N LEU A 519 40.04 4.05 71.12
CA LEU A 519 40.44 4.00 72.54
C LEU A 519 40.53 5.39 73.21
N SER A 520 39.72 5.53 74.27
CA SER A 520 39.84 6.37 75.49
C SER A 520 39.79 7.91 75.45
N ASP A 521 38.59 8.42 75.74
CA ASP A 521 38.22 9.40 76.80
C ASP A 521 38.56 10.91 76.73
N PRO A 522 37.73 11.76 77.39
CA PRO A 522 37.21 13.02 76.83
C PRO A 522 37.75 14.27 77.53
N LEU A 523 37.66 15.45 76.89
CA LEU A 523 37.54 16.78 77.53
C LEU A 523 37.44 17.90 76.45
N HIS A 524 36.37 18.72 76.53
CA HIS A 524 36.22 20.14 76.13
C HIS A 524 36.66 20.59 74.71
N SER A 525 36.04 21.53 74.00
CA SER A 525 34.85 22.38 74.09
C SER A 525 34.79 23.17 72.77
N ASP A 526 33.59 23.56 72.36
CA ASP A 526 33.25 24.72 71.50
C ASP A 526 33.78 24.82 70.07
N SER A 527 32.85 24.72 69.10
CA SER A 527 32.48 25.81 68.15
C SER A 527 31.71 25.27 66.91
N PRO A 528 30.93 26.12 66.20
CA PRO A 528 29.66 25.72 65.59
C PRO A 528 29.78 25.09 64.19
N LYS A 529 28.79 24.24 63.86
CA LYS A 529 28.63 23.62 62.54
C LYS A 529 28.30 24.68 61.47
N PRO A 530 28.97 24.69 60.31
CA PRO A 530 28.47 25.39 59.12
C PRO A 530 27.29 24.62 58.51
N PRO A 531 26.35 25.29 57.80
CA PRO A 531 25.19 24.65 57.23
C PRO A 531 25.56 23.75 56.04
N ILE A 532 24.80 22.66 55.93
CA ILE A 532 24.85 21.68 54.84
C ILE A 532 24.23 22.33 53.60
N VAL A 533 24.99 22.40 52.50
CA VAL A 533 24.47 22.78 51.18
C VAL A 533 24.10 21.48 50.46
N VAL A 534 22.80 21.27 50.23
CA VAL A 534 22.28 20.20 49.38
C VAL A 534 22.13 20.78 47.97
N ASN A 535 22.81 20.16 47.00
CA ASN A 535 22.77 20.56 45.60
C ASN A 535 21.61 19.83 44.91
N VAL A 536 20.58 20.58 44.50
CA VAL A 536 19.51 20.10 43.61
C VAL A 536 19.58 20.96 42.36
N GLY A 537 19.89 20.34 41.22
CA GLY A 537 20.02 21.03 39.95
C GLY A 537 18.66 21.43 39.40
N THR A 538 18.37 22.73 39.36
CA THR A 538 18.14 23.57 38.16
C THR A 538 17.29 24.79 38.54
N ALA A 539 17.85 25.96 38.23
CA ALA A 539 17.25 27.31 38.25
C ALA A 539 16.69 27.85 39.60
N GLU A 540 17.18 29.04 39.96
CA GLU A 540 16.65 29.99 40.94
C GLU A 540 16.88 29.68 42.45
N TYR A 541 17.71 30.53 43.07
CA TYR A 541 18.00 30.53 44.51
C TYR A 541 16.81 31.11 45.30
N LEU A 542 16.24 30.30 46.19
CA LEU A 542 15.29 30.74 47.23
C LEU A 542 15.98 30.69 48.60
N VAL A 543 16.15 31.84 49.23
CA VAL A 543 16.65 31.95 50.61
C VAL A 543 15.45 31.83 51.55
N ILE A 544 15.46 30.79 52.40
CA ILE A 544 14.42 30.53 53.40
C ILE A 544 15.07 30.67 54.78
N ASP A 545 14.52 31.52 55.65
CA ASP A 545 14.96 31.59 57.04
C ASP A 545 14.39 30.42 57.88
N SER A 546 14.84 30.29 59.12
CA SER A 546 14.41 29.22 60.03
C SER A 546 12.93 29.28 60.44
N ALA A 547 12.14 30.22 59.90
CA ALA A 547 10.70 30.39 60.13
C ALA A 547 9.83 30.20 58.86
N GLY A 548 10.41 30.02 57.68
CA GLY A 548 9.68 29.53 56.49
C GLY A 548 8.97 30.59 55.63
N THR A 549 9.52 31.80 55.49
CA THR A 549 8.95 32.85 54.59
C THR A 549 9.87 33.19 53.42
N VAL A 550 9.30 33.39 52.21
CA VAL A 550 10.02 33.71 50.95
C VAL A 550 9.76 35.16 50.51
N THR A 551 10.81 35.93 50.21
CA THR A 551 10.76 37.26 49.57
C THR A 551 11.64 37.26 48.31
N GLY A 552 11.13 37.79 47.18
CA GLY A 552 11.62 37.46 45.83
C GLY A 552 12.54 38.45 45.09
N ALA A 553 12.70 38.12 43.79
CA ALA A 553 13.14 38.85 42.59
C ALA A 553 14.57 39.41 42.51
N ASP A 554 15.35 38.96 41.51
CA ASP A 554 15.67 39.78 40.33
C ASP A 554 16.56 39.05 39.28
N THR A 555 16.43 39.58 38.06
CA THR A 555 16.73 39.11 36.70
C THR A 555 18.20 39.11 36.23
N GLU A 556 18.40 38.41 35.10
CA GLU A 556 19.18 38.83 33.91
C GLU A 556 20.60 38.23 33.66
N ILE A 557 20.79 37.77 32.39
CA ILE A 557 22.00 37.86 31.52
C ILE A 557 22.73 36.56 31.05
N ASN A 558 22.47 36.25 29.75
CA ASN A 558 23.37 35.95 28.61
C ASN A 558 24.26 34.69 28.49
N HIS A 559 23.93 33.90 27.45
CA HIS A 559 24.73 33.48 26.27
C HIS A 559 26.10 32.74 26.38
N VAL A 560 26.23 31.74 25.46
CA VAL A 560 27.43 31.07 24.87
C VAL A 560 28.03 29.94 25.74
N PHE A 561 27.93 28.66 25.38
CA PHE A 561 28.56 27.93 24.26
C PHE A 561 27.86 26.59 24.00
#